data_AF-A0A4P5XBH9-F1
#
_entry.id   AF-A0A4P5XBH9-F1
#
_cell.length_a   1.000
_cell.length_b   1.000
_cell.length_c   1.000
_cell.angle_alpha   90.00
_cell.angle_beta   90.00
_cell.angle_gamma   90.00
#
_symmetry.space_group_name_H-M   'P 1'
#
loop_
_entity.id
_entity.type
_entity.pdbx_description
1 polymer ?
#
loop_
_entity_poly.entity_id
_entity_poly.type
_entity_poly.pdbx_seq_one_letter_code
_entity_poly.pdbx_strand_id
1 'polypeptide(L)'
;MVRDMNAREWKTRDAARQELANELLGPLAQLELAQSSAVDRNRQIELADTIAAITLPNLRKLEAALQDTTLTPEQFEGISNIAFKLFVRGPRGAMGVSFAGSRNIENGVVIGNPVPGFDSMRVFQAGDSLRKIGATIITNDLEARVAIVSYDPGDSVEVEFIRAGEVRVDTVRLGDFAKLQNTTRPLDENTMRRSWRLRVDRLRKQQQASITVPASPARYNAALQAERIEASRARMEQSPTLQVVVTPLNVDEGGSQRSITTRPEDDFMLATDDKTNPNRQAIAELTRQIGQYEGAIKQLETQLRDQNLNPFQRADMKRRVEQFQQSINGMKDERRKIRVKGVEALGEETSAATDPLDKAKPNK
;
A
#
# COMPACT_ATOMS: atom_id res chain seq x y z
N MET A 1 -23.45 1.40 -12.41
CA MET A 1 -23.45 2.43 -13.47
C MET A 1 -22.30 3.40 -13.19
N VAL A 2 -21.09 3.07 -13.63
CA VAL A 2 -19.96 4.02 -13.63
C VAL A 2 -20.09 4.75 -14.97
N ARG A 3 -20.45 6.04 -14.94
CA ARG A 3 -20.57 6.88 -16.14
C ARG A 3 -19.21 6.93 -16.83
N ASP A 4 -19.18 6.72 -18.13
CA ASP A 4 -18.02 7.02 -18.99
C ASP A 4 -17.65 8.49 -18.80
N MET A 5 -16.64 8.71 -17.97
CA MET A 5 -16.10 10.02 -17.69
C MET A 5 -15.32 10.45 -18.94
N ASN A 6 -15.71 11.58 -19.54
CA ASN A 6 -15.19 11.98 -20.85
C ASN A 6 -13.68 12.28 -20.74
N ALA A 7 -12.88 11.90 -21.75
CA ALA A 7 -11.43 12.13 -21.78
C ALA A 7 -11.02 13.59 -21.51
N ARG A 8 -11.91 14.56 -21.79
CA ARG A 8 -11.71 15.97 -21.42
C ARG A 8 -11.69 16.20 -19.91
N GLU A 9 -12.62 15.60 -19.17
CA GLU A 9 -12.67 15.71 -17.70
C GLU A 9 -11.44 15.09 -17.05
N TRP A 10 -10.91 14.00 -17.62
CA TRP A 10 -9.68 13.38 -17.14
C TRP A 10 -8.47 14.31 -17.28
N LYS A 11 -8.30 14.94 -18.45
CA LYS A 11 -7.22 15.93 -18.68
C LYS A 11 -7.33 17.14 -17.75
N THR A 12 -8.55 17.67 -17.55
CA THR A 12 -8.77 18.81 -16.64
C THR A 12 -8.40 18.45 -15.20
N ARG A 13 -8.76 17.24 -14.74
CA ARG A 13 -8.41 16.77 -13.39
C ARG A 13 -6.92 16.54 -13.21
N ASP A 14 -6.25 15.99 -14.21
CA ASP A 14 -4.80 15.76 -14.14
C ASP A 14 -4.01 17.08 -14.16
N ALA A 15 -4.45 18.05 -14.97
CA ALA A 15 -3.90 19.41 -14.97
C ALA A 15 -4.06 20.10 -13.60
N ALA A 16 -5.25 20.02 -12.97
CA ALA A 16 -5.48 20.58 -11.64
C ALA A 16 -4.61 19.91 -10.56
N ARG A 17 -4.36 18.59 -10.67
CA ARG A 17 -3.42 17.88 -9.78
C ARG A 17 -1.99 18.36 -9.96
N GLN A 18 -1.55 18.54 -11.21
CA GLN A 18 -0.22 19.06 -11.51
C GLN A 18 -0.06 20.49 -11.02
N GLU A 19 -1.07 21.34 -11.18
CA GLU A 19 -1.09 22.71 -10.67
C GLU A 19 -0.97 22.75 -9.15
N LEU A 20 -1.79 21.96 -8.44
CA LEU A 20 -1.71 21.83 -6.98
C LEU A 20 -0.33 21.29 -6.54
N ALA A 21 0.20 20.30 -7.25
CA ALA A 21 1.53 19.77 -6.95
C ALA A 21 2.62 20.83 -7.17
N ASN A 22 2.52 21.64 -8.23
CA ASN A 22 3.47 22.72 -8.52
C ASN A 22 3.36 23.85 -7.50
N GLU A 23 2.15 24.23 -7.09
CA GLU A 23 1.91 25.26 -6.08
C GLU A 23 2.45 24.83 -4.71
N LEU A 24 2.21 23.58 -4.30
CA LEU A 24 2.63 23.08 -2.99
C LEU A 24 4.10 22.66 -2.94
N LEU A 25 4.65 22.07 -4.01
CA LEU A 25 6.00 21.50 -4.01
C LEU A 25 7.05 22.39 -4.70
N GLY A 26 6.63 23.30 -5.58
CA GLY A 26 7.54 24.20 -6.30
C GLY A 26 8.38 25.08 -5.37
N PRO A 27 7.76 25.83 -4.43
CA PRO A 27 8.50 26.63 -3.45
C PRO A 27 9.43 25.79 -2.58
N LEU A 28 9.02 24.56 -2.23
CA LEU A 28 9.84 23.66 -1.42
C LEU A 28 11.08 23.18 -2.17
N ALA A 29 10.96 22.83 -3.45
CA ALA A 29 12.10 22.39 -4.25
C ALA A 29 13.19 23.47 -4.35
N GLN A 30 12.79 24.75 -4.45
CA GLN A 30 13.74 25.87 -4.46
C GLN A 30 14.45 26.04 -3.11
N LEU A 31 13.73 25.90 -2.00
CA LEU A 31 14.31 25.99 -0.66
C LEU A 31 15.25 24.82 -0.35
N GLU A 32 14.95 23.61 -0.81
CA GLU A 32 15.85 22.44 -0.68
C GLU A 32 17.14 22.61 -1.48
N LEU A 33 17.04 23.15 -2.70
CA LEU A 33 18.22 23.47 -3.50
C LEU A 33 19.07 24.54 -2.81
N ALA A 34 18.44 25.56 -2.21
CA ALA A 34 19.13 26.57 -1.41
C ALA A 34 19.77 25.96 -0.15
N GLN A 35 19.11 25.01 0.51
CA GLN A 35 19.63 24.36 1.72
C GLN A 35 20.85 23.48 1.41
N SER A 36 20.79 22.68 0.35
CA SER A 36 21.89 21.80 -0.06
C SER A 36 23.12 22.56 -0.59
N SER A 37 22.94 23.77 -1.10
CA SER A 37 24.02 24.66 -1.53
C SER A 37 24.55 25.58 -0.41
N ALA A 38 23.84 25.68 0.73
CA ALA A 38 24.28 26.48 1.85
C ALA A 38 25.49 25.84 2.55
N VAL A 39 26.61 26.56 2.58
CA VAL A 39 27.85 26.13 3.28
C VAL A 39 27.78 26.42 4.78
N ASP A 40 27.03 27.45 5.19
CA ASP A 40 26.89 27.86 6.58
C ASP A 40 25.81 27.05 7.31
N ARG A 41 26.17 26.48 8.47
CA ARG A 41 25.27 25.73 9.35
C ARG A 41 24.09 26.58 9.85
N ASN A 42 24.30 27.85 10.17
CA ASN A 42 23.22 28.71 10.62
C ASN A 42 22.19 28.93 9.51
N ARG A 43 22.67 29.13 8.27
CA ARG A 43 21.82 29.25 7.10
C ARG A 43 21.06 27.96 6.80
N GLN A 44 21.68 26.80 6.99
CA GLN A 44 21.01 25.51 6.86
C GLN A 44 19.88 25.33 7.88
N ILE A 45 20.06 25.81 9.12
CA ILE A 45 19.04 25.79 10.17
C ILE A 45 17.87 26.72 9.81
N GLU A 46 18.13 27.96 9.40
CA GLU A 46 17.08 28.90 8.96
C GLU A 46 16.25 28.35 7.79
N LEU A 47 16.91 27.72 6.81
CA LEU A 47 16.24 27.12 5.67
C LEU A 47 15.42 25.88 6.08
N ALA A 48 15.92 25.08 7.03
CA ALA A 48 15.15 23.97 7.60
C ALA A 48 13.87 24.47 8.29
N ASP A 49 13.98 25.54 9.09
CA ASP A 49 12.83 26.15 9.77
C ASP A 49 11.82 26.71 8.77
N THR A 50 12.29 27.35 7.69
CA THR A 50 11.44 27.87 6.61
C THR A 50 10.72 26.74 5.86
N ILE A 51 11.44 25.66 5.52
CA ILE A 51 10.85 24.47 4.89
C ILE A 51 9.78 23.87 5.82
N ALA A 52 10.05 23.74 7.12
CA ALA A 52 9.09 23.22 8.09
C ALA A 52 7.84 24.10 8.19
N ALA A 53 8.00 25.42 8.22
CA ALA A 53 6.91 26.39 8.31
C ALA A 53 5.94 26.32 7.11
N ILE A 54 6.42 25.94 5.93
CA ILE A 54 5.58 25.75 4.73
C ILE A 54 5.01 24.32 4.67
N THR A 55 5.83 23.33 5.03
CA THR A 55 5.50 21.90 4.85
C THR A 55 4.38 21.46 5.77
N LEU A 56 4.43 21.82 7.07
CA LEU A 56 3.47 21.29 8.05
C LEU A 56 2.03 21.78 7.82
N PRO A 57 1.76 23.07 7.56
CA PRO A 57 0.41 23.53 7.25
C PRO A 57 -0.15 22.89 5.98
N ASN A 58 0.68 22.74 4.95
CA ASN A 58 0.28 22.11 3.70
C ASN A 58 0.01 20.61 3.87
N LEU A 59 0.82 19.91 4.66
CA LEU A 59 0.57 18.51 5.01
C LEU A 59 -0.78 18.36 5.73
N ARG A 60 -1.08 19.21 6.72
CA ARG A 60 -2.36 19.16 7.44
C ARG A 60 -3.57 19.41 6.56
N LYS A 61 -3.47 20.32 5.58
CA LYS A 61 -4.54 20.54 4.58
C LYS A 61 -4.78 19.29 3.74
N LEU A 62 -3.72 18.63 3.27
CA LEU A 62 -3.86 17.38 2.50
C LEU A 62 -4.38 16.24 3.37
N GLU A 63 -3.98 16.16 4.63
CA GLU A 63 -4.49 15.17 5.59
C GLU A 63 -5.99 15.35 5.85
N ALA A 64 -6.46 16.59 5.99
CA ALA A 64 -7.88 16.88 6.07
C ALA A 64 -8.62 16.45 4.79
N ALA A 65 -8.03 16.69 3.61
CA ALA A 65 -8.60 16.21 2.35
C ALA A 65 -8.63 14.68 2.26
N LEU A 66 -7.63 13.96 2.79
CA LEU A 66 -7.60 12.49 2.82
C LEU A 66 -8.67 11.87 3.73
N GLN A 67 -9.27 12.66 4.62
CA GLN A 67 -10.44 12.26 5.38
C GLN A 67 -11.72 12.39 4.53
N ASP A 68 -11.73 13.01 3.34
CA ASP A 68 -12.96 13.05 2.56
C ASP A 68 -13.29 11.66 1.98
N THR A 69 -14.40 11.06 2.44
CA THR A 69 -14.88 9.74 1.98
C THR A 69 -15.47 9.77 0.57
N THR A 70 -15.67 10.95 -0.02
CA THR A 70 -16.20 11.11 -1.38
C THR A 70 -15.10 11.08 -2.45
N LEU A 71 -13.82 11.05 -2.05
CA LEU A 71 -12.71 10.95 -2.98
C LEU A 71 -12.76 9.64 -3.79
N THR A 72 -12.52 9.73 -5.09
CA THR A 72 -12.27 8.53 -5.89
C THR A 72 -10.94 7.89 -5.49
N PRO A 73 -10.74 6.57 -5.72
CA PRO A 73 -9.48 5.89 -5.42
C PRO A 73 -8.25 6.60 -6.01
N GLU A 74 -8.35 7.12 -7.22
CA GLU A 74 -7.26 7.81 -7.92
C GLU A 74 -6.99 9.20 -7.31
N GLN A 75 -8.03 9.90 -6.84
CA GLN A 75 -7.86 11.18 -6.15
C GLN A 75 -7.18 10.97 -4.81
N PHE A 76 -7.63 9.95 -4.07
CA PHE A 76 -7.02 9.56 -2.82
C PHE A 76 -5.54 9.20 -3.00
N GLU A 77 -5.21 8.38 -4.01
CA GLU A 77 -3.82 8.02 -4.31
C GLU A 77 -2.97 9.25 -4.69
N GLY A 78 -3.49 10.14 -5.54
CA GLY A 78 -2.80 11.37 -5.93
C GLY A 78 -2.50 12.28 -4.74
N ILE A 79 -3.49 12.56 -3.90
CA ILE A 79 -3.33 13.38 -2.69
C ILE A 79 -2.37 12.69 -1.71
N SER A 80 -2.52 11.39 -1.51
CA SER A 80 -1.67 10.61 -0.59
C SER A 80 -0.20 10.62 -1.04
N ASN A 81 0.06 10.56 -2.34
CA ASN A 81 1.42 10.64 -2.89
C ASN A 81 2.06 12.03 -2.69
N ILE A 82 1.30 13.11 -2.84
CA ILE A 82 1.79 14.47 -2.58
C ILE A 82 2.01 14.66 -1.06
N ALA A 83 1.06 14.23 -0.25
CA ALA A 83 1.16 14.30 1.21
C ALA A 83 2.34 13.48 1.74
N PHE A 84 2.60 12.29 1.19
CA PHE A 84 3.79 11.50 1.52
C PHE A 84 5.08 12.27 1.24
N LYS A 85 5.17 12.94 0.08
CA LYS A 85 6.33 13.77 -0.27
C LYS A 85 6.55 14.93 0.71
N LEU A 86 5.48 15.50 1.28
CA LEU A 86 5.56 16.51 2.34
C LEU A 86 5.92 15.88 3.69
N PHE A 87 5.32 14.74 4.04
CA PHE A 87 5.62 13.98 5.26
C PHE A 87 7.10 13.57 5.34
N VAL A 88 7.69 13.17 4.21
CA VAL A 88 9.12 12.86 4.15
C VAL A 88 9.99 14.09 4.39
N ARG A 89 9.55 15.29 4.07
CA ARG A 89 10.31 16.53 4.27
C ARG A 89 10.05 17.20 5.60
N GLY A 90 8.88 16.96 6.18
CA GLY A 90 8.43 17.59 7.41
C GLY A 90 9.20 17.13 8.65
N PRO A 91 9.09 17.89 9.74
CA PRO A 91 9.62 17.47 11.03
C PRO A 91 8.84 16.26 11.54
N ARG A 92 9.50 15.40 12.32
CA ARG A 92 8.96 14.08 12.71
C ARG A 92 8.99 13.92 14.21
N GLY A 93 7.97 13.26 14.76
CA GLY A 93 7.94 12.91 16.17
C GLY A 93 9.12 11.99 16.55
N ALA A 94 9.66 12.21 17.74
CA ALA A 94 10.65 11.34 18.36
C ALA A 94 10.34 11.13 19.83
N MET A 95 10.38 9.87 20.28
CA MET A 95 10.14 9.55 21.69
C MET A 95 11.37 9.80 22.56
N GLY A 96 12.58 9.75 22.00
CA GLY A 96 13.81 9.90 22.78
C GLY A 96 14.11 8.69 23.65
N VAL A 97 14.13 7.49 23.07
CA VAL A 97 14.55 6.25 23.74
C VAL A 97 15.46 5.45 22.83
N SER A 98 16.43 4.73 23.39
CA SER A 98 17.14 3.67 22.67
C SER A 98 16.43 2.33 22.86
N PHE A 99 16.54 1.45 21.87
CA PHE A 99 16.03 0.09 21.96
C PHE A 99 17.19 -0.89 22.20
N ALA A 100 17.01 -1.82 23.12
CA ALA A 100 17.99 -2.85 23.46
C ALA A 100 17.76 -4.16 22.67
N GLY A 101 16.96 -4.08 21.59
CA GLY A 101 16.46 -5.21 20.82
C GLY A 101 15.27 -5.90 21.45
N SER A 102 14.53 -6.66 20.63
CA SER A 102 13.44 -7.52 21.09
C SER A 102 14.00 -8.91 21.44
N ARG A 103 13.95 -9.29 22.72
CA ARG A 103 14.31 -10.66 23.17
C ARG A 103 13.08 -11.56 23.28
N ASN A 104 11.89 -10.99 23.42
CA ASN A 104 10.64 -11.72 23.51
C ASN A 104 9.51 -10.89 22.85
N ILE A 105 9.04 -11.38 21.70
CA ILE A 105 8.01 -10.73 20.87
C ILE A 105 6.71 -10.53 21.67
N GLU A 106 6.41 -11.41 22.63
CA GLU A 106 5.16 -11.35 23.42
C GLU A 106 5.10 -10.14 24.37
N ASN A 107 6.27 -9.66 24.80
CA ASN A 107 6.40 -8.58 25.78
C ASN A 107 6.71 -7.22 25.16
N GLY A 108 6.85 -7.14 23.83
CA GLY A 108 7.17 -5.92 23.10
C GLY A 108 8.68 -5.63 23.02
N VAL A 109 9.03 -4.35 22.88
CA VAL A 109 10.41 -3.90 22.64
C VAL A 109 11.04 -3.37 23.92
N VAL A 110 12.22 -3.88 24.28
CA VAL A 110 12.93 -3.44 25.49
C VAL A 110 13.56 -2.07 25.26
N ILE A 111 13.23 -1.14 26.15
CA ILE A 111 13.82 0.20 26.23
C ILE A 111 15.20 0.08 26.86
N GLY A 112 16.22 0.53 26.13
CA GLY A 112 17.60 0.60 26.59
C GLY A 112 17.77 1.75 27.60
N ASN A 113 17.75 2.99 27.12
CA ASN A 113 17.80 4.18 27.96
C ASN A 113 16.97 5.32 27.32
N PRO A 114 16.20 6.07 28.12
CA PRO A 114 15.65 7.35 27.69
C PRO A 114 16.77 8.37 27.41
N VAL A 115 16.53 9.27 26.46
CA VAL A 115 17.48 10.32 26.05
C VAL A 115 17.21 11.59 26.85
N PRO A 116 18.24 12.21 27.47
CA PRO A 116 18.10 13.49 28.16
C PRO A 116 17.45 14.58 27.31
N GLY A 117 16.51 15.31 27.92
CA GLY A 117 15.77 16.40 27.28
C GLY A 117 14.46 15.99 26.57
N PHE A 118 14.10 14.70 26.58
CA PHE A 118 12.81 14.21 26.08
C PHE A 118 11.87 13.84 27.24
N ASP A 119 10.55 13.93 27.02
CA ASP A 119 9.53 13.58 28.04
C ASP A 119 9.55 12.09 28.42
N SER A 120 10.12 11.24 27.55
CA SER A 120 10.35 9.82 27.83
C SER A 120 11.16 9.56 29.11
N MET A 121 12.04 10.48 29.52
CA MET A 121 12.81 10.36 30.78
C MET A 121 11.93 10.32 32.02
N ARG A 122 10.76 10.97 31.97
CA ARG A 122 9.79 10.97 33.07
C ARG A 122 9.03 9.64 33.11
N VAL A 123 8.72 9.08 31.94
CA VAL A 123 7.82 7.93 31.81
C VAL A 123 8.56 6.60 31.90
N PHE A 124 9.68 6.47 31.19
CA PHE A 124 10.37 5.19 31.01
C PHE A 124 11.63 5.05 31.86
N GLN A 125 11.98 3.79 32.12
CA GLN A 125 13.23 3.37 32.74
C GLN A 125 13.91 2.34 31.84
N ALA A 126 15.23 2.21 31.99
CA ALA A 126 15.98 1.15 31.34
C ALA A 126 15.42 -0.22 31.72
N GLY A 127 15.17 -1.08 30.73
CA GLY A 127 14.61 -2.41 30.93
C GLY A 127 13.08 -2.50 30.85
N ASP A 128 12.35 -1.39 30.73
CA ASP A 128 10.92 -1.43 30.43
C ASP A 128 10.66 -2.06 29.06
N SER A 129 9.55 -2.78 28.90
CA SER A 129 9.16 -3.35 27.60
C SER A 129 7.96 -2.61 27.02
N LEU A 130 8.18 -1.86 25.95
CA LEU A 130 7.16 -1.10 25.23
C LEU A 130 6.28 -2.04 24.39
N ARG A 131 4.97 -2.08 24.69
CA ARG A 131 4.00 -2.95 24.02
C ARG A 131 3.08 -2.23 23.05
N LYS A 132 2.78 -0.95 23.29
CA LYS A 132 1.79 -0.22 22.49
C LYS A 132 2.13 1.26 22.42
N ILE A 133 1.83 1.86 21.26
CA ILE A 133 1.86 3.31 21.04
C ILE A 133 0.55 3.71 20.37
N GLY A 134 -0.31 4.43 21.09
CA GLY A 134 -1.67 4.73 20.69
C GLY A 134 -2.46 3.44 20.41
N ALA A 135 -2.91 3.28 19.17
CA ALA A 135 -3.62 2.07 18.73
C ALA A 135 -2.71 0.96 18.17
N THR A 136 -1.39 1.20 18.08
CA THR A 136 -0.45 0.30 17.41
C THR A 136 0.25 -0.61 18.41
N ILE A 137 0.10 -1.92 18.23
CA ILE A 137 0.86 -2.93 18.99
C ILE A 137 2.28 -2.97 18.46
N ILE A 138 3.24 -3.03 19.38
CA ILE A 138 4.67 -2.98 19.10
C ILE A 138 5.27 -4.36 19.40
N THR A 139 5.75 -5.04 18.36
CA THR A 139 6.36 -6.37 18.50
C THR A 139 7.88 -6.36 18.24
N ASN A 140 8.37 -5.33 17.56
CA ASN A 140 9.77 -5.16 17.19
C ASN A 140 10.16 -3.68 17.06
N ASP A 141 11.48 -3.42 17.06
CA ASP A 141 12.07 -2.07 17.05
C ASP A 141 11.64 -1.25 15.83
N LEU A 142 11.42 -1.92 14.68
CA LEU A 142 10.99 -1.26 13.45
C LEU A 142 9.54 -0.76 13.58
N GLU A 143 8.64 -1.57 14.16
CA GLU A 143 7.26 -1.15 14.45
C GLU A 143 7.21 0.00 15.45
N ALA A 144 8.03 -0.05 16.50
CA ALA A 144 8.14 1.05 17.46
C ALA A 144 8.53 2.35 16.74
N ARG A 145 9.57 2.29 15.90
CA ARG A 145 10.06 3.44 15.12
C ARG A 145 8.99 3.96 14.16
N VAL A 146 8.33 3.07 13.41
CA VAL A 146 7.24 3.41 12.48
C VAL A 146 6.08 4.10 13.22
N ALA A 147 5.69 3.57 14.38
CA ALA A 147 4.63 4.15 15.19
C ALA A 147 4.99 5.55 15.69
N ILE A 148 6.19 5.75 16.22
CA ILE A 148 6.68 7.06 16.70
C ILE A 148 6.71 8.09 15.56
N VAL A 149 7.32 7.73 14.44
CA VAL A 149 7.54 8.65 13.30
C VAL A 149 6.21 9.02 12.60
N SER A 150 5.15 8.25 12.80
CA SER A 150 3.81 8.57 12.27
C SER A 150 3.14 9.80 12.91
N TYR A 151 3.70 10.37 13.98
CA TYR A 151 3.17 11.53 14.70
C TYR A 151 3.99 12.80 14.42
N ASP A 152 3.39 13.96 14.69
CA ASP A 152 4.08 15.26 14.65
C ASP A 152 4.94 15.45 15.92
N PRO A 153 6.03 16.22 15.84
CA PRO A 153 6.70 16.70 17.05
C PRO A 153 5.73 17.49 17.94
N GLY A 154 5.78 17.23 19.24
CA GLY A 154 4.91 17.87 20.23
C GLY A 154 3.60 17.14 20.50
N ASP A 155 3.22 16.18 19.66
CA ASP A 155 2.04 15.33 19.88
C ASP A 155 2.18 14.54 21.20
N SER A 156 1.07 14.40 21.92
CA SER A 156 0.98 13.56 23.12
C SER A 156 0.33 12.24 22.76
N VAL A 157 1.00 11.12 23.08
CA VAL A 157 0.57 9.78 22.68
C VAL A 157 0.54 8.88 23.90
N GLU A 158 -0.54 8.12 24.05
CA GLU A 158 -0.66 7.07 25.05
C GLU A 158 0.29 5.92 24.71
N VAL A 159 1.01 5.42 25.71
CA VAL A 159 1.94 4.30 25.59
C VAL A 159 1.61 3.24 26.63
N GLU A 160 1.68 1.97 26.23
CA GLU A 160 1.57 0.84 27.15
C GLU A 160 2.92 0.12 27.23
N PHE A 161 3.41 -0.13 28.44
CA PHE A 161 4.68 -0.79 28.67
C PHE A 161 4.66 -1.69 29.92
N ILE A 162 5.56 -2.66 29.99
CA ILE A 162 5.75 -3.52 31.15
C ILE A 162 6.93 -3.00 31.97
N ARG A 163 6.71 -2.80 33.27
CA ARG A 163 7.77 -2.55 34.26
C ARG A 163 7.67 -3.58 35.37
N ALA A 164 8.75 -4.31 35.63
CA ALA A 164 8.79 -5.36 36.66
C ALA A 164 7.62 -6.38 36.57
N GLY A 165 7.18 -6.69 35.35
CA GLY A 165 6.07 -7.63 35.09
C GLY A 165 4.66 -7.01 35.12
N GLU A 166 4.53 -5.74 35.52
CA GLU A 166 3.24 -5.05 35.54
C GLU A 166 3.02 -4.21 34.27
N VAL A 167 1.82 -4.29 33.69
CA VAL A 167 1.41 -3.44 32.57
C VAL A 167 1.06 -2.05 33.10
N ARG A 168 1.68 -1.02 32.51
CA ARG A 168 1.44 0.39 32.81
C ARG A 168 1.05 1.12 31.54
N VAL A 169 0.21 2.13 31.71
CA VAL A 169 -0.22 3.04 30.64
C VAL A 169 0.09 4.46 31.09
N ASP A 170 0.74 5.24 30.24
CA ASP A 170 1.05 6.65 30.49
C ASP A 170 0.98 7.44 29.17
N THR A 171 1.05 8.76 29.24
CA THR A 171 1.11 9.64 28.06
C THR A 171 2.51 10.23 27.94
N VAL A 172 3.08 10.15 26.74
CA VAL A 172 4.39 10.72 26.41
C VAL A 172 4.22 11.80 25.36
N ARG A 173 4.82 12.97 25.62
CA ARG A 173 4.93 14.03 24.62
C ARG A 173 6.14 13.77 23.72
N LEU A 174 5.90 13.63 22.42
CA LEU A 174 6.95 13.40 21.45
C LEU A 174 7.78 14.67 21.24
N GLY A 175 9.09 14.53 21.22
CA GLY A 175 10.03 15.57 20.82
C GLY A 175 10.24 15.61 19.31
N ASP A 176 11.21 16.39 18.88
CA ASP A 176 11.63 16.51 17.49
C ASP A 176 12.73 15.50 17.18
N PHE A 177 12.55 14.72 16.12
CA PHE A 177 13.54 13.78 15.60
C PHE A 177 14.88 14.42 15.32
N ALA A 178 14.92 15.66 14.83
CA ALA A 178 16.17 16.37 14.54
C ALA A 178 17.04 16.61 15.79
N LYS A 179 16.45 16.59 17.00
CA LYS A 179 17.16 16.78 18.28
C LYS A 179 17.79 15.51 18.85
N LEU A 180 17.61 14.35 18.21
CA LEU A 180 18.27 13.13 18.65
C LEU A 180 19.77 13.19 18.29
N GLN A 181 20.63 12.88 19.27
CA GLN A 181 22.09 12.94 19.11
C GLN A 181 22.65 11.95 18.08
N ASN A 182 21.88 10.90 17.72
CA ASN A 182 22.27 9.84 16.77
C ASN A 182 21.55 9.95 15.40
N THR A 183 21.16 11.14 14.97
CA THR A 183 20.46 11.37 13.67
C THR A 183 21.36 11.32 12.44
N THR A 184 22.63 10.94 12.55
CA THR A 184 23.59 10.94 11.44
C THR A 184 23.15 10.09 10.25
N ARG A 185 22.19 9.18 10.43
CA ARG A 185 21.57 8.43 9.34
C ARG A 185 20.12 8.86 9.13
N PRO A 186 19.74 9.27 7.91
CA PRO A 186 18.33 9.47 7.58
C PRO A 186 17.55 8.17 7.75
N LEU A 187 16.27 8.28 8.11
CA LEU A 187 15.37 7.14 8.13
C LEU A 187 15.26 6.55 6.71
N ASP A 188 15.24 5.23 6.62
CA ASP A 188 15.08 4.52 5.37
C ASP A 188 13.68 4.75 4.78
N GLU A 189 13.57 4.68 3.45
CA GLU A 189 12.32 4.93 2.74
C GLU A 189 11.20 3.97 3.17
N ASN A 190 11.52 2.71 3.49
CA ASN A 190 10.54 1.73 3.91
C ASN A 190 9.91 2.12 5.27
N THR A 191 10.73 2.52 6.25
CA THR A 191 10.23 3.08 7.52
C THR A 191 9.33 4.28 7.27
N MET A 192 9.72 5.21 6.40
CA MET A 192 8.93 6.40 6.09
C MET A 192 7.58 6.05 5.46
N ARG A 193 7.57 5.15 4.46
CA ARG A 193 6.36 4.71 3.77
C ARG A 193 5.40 3.98 4.72
N ARG A 194 5.92 3.13 5.60
CA ARG A 194 5.12 2.45 6.64
C ARG A 194 4.55 3.44 7.66
N SER A 195 5.33 4.43 8.06
CA SER A 195 4.89 5.48 9.02
C SER A 195 3.78 6.34 8.43
N TRP A 196 3.90 6.71 7.15
CA TRP A 196 2.86 7.44 6.43
C TRP A 196 1.56 6.63 6.32
N ARG A 197 1.66 5.36 5.92
CA ARG A 197 0.48 4.48 5.85
C ARG A 197 -0.23 4.38 7.19
N LEU A 198 0.52 4.20 8.28
CA LEU A 198 -0.03 4.15 9.64
C LEU A 198 -0.73 5.46 10.02
N ARG A 199 -0.14 6.61 9.66
CA ARG A 199 -0.73 7.93 9.88
C ARG A 199 -2.05 8.11 9.14
N VAL A 200 -2.10 7.74 7.86
CA VAL A 200 -3.33 7.77 7.03
C VAL A 200 -4.40 6.83 7.58
N ASP A 201 -4.04 5.62 7.98
CA ASP A 201 -4.96 4.67 8.60
C ASP A 201 -5.55 5.23 9.90
N ARG A 202 -4.73 5.94 10.70
CA ARG A 202 -5.20 6.63 11.91
C ARG A 202 -6.20 7.74 11.59
N LEU A 203 -5.93 8.58 10.59
CA LEU A 203 -6.82 9.66 10.17
C LEU A 203 -8.20 9.12 9.75
N ARG A 204 -8.22 8.02 8.99
CA ARG A 204 -9.47 7.35 8.58
C ARG A 204 -10.24 6.78 9.75
N LYS A 205 -9.56 6.13 10.70
CA LYS A 205 -10.20 5.58 11.91
C LYS A 205 -10.79 6.68 12.79
N GLN A 206 -10.10 7.82 12.95
CA GLN A 206 -10.62 8.96 13.72
C GLN A 206 -11.91 9.51 13.12
N GLN A 207 -12.01 9.57 11.79
CA GLN A 207 -13.24 9.99 11.11
C GLN A 207 -14.37 8.96 11.23
N GLN A 208 -14.06 7.67 11.10
CA GLN A 208 -15.08 6.63 11.31
C GLN A 208 -15.65 6.66 12.73
N ALA A 209 -14.81 6.93 13.73
CA ALA A 209 -15.25 7.06 15.11
C ALA A 209 -16.18 8.28 15.34
N SER A 210 -15.95 9.40 14.64
CA SER A 210 -16.79 10.60 14.78
C SER A 210 -18.14 10.51 14.06
N ILE A 211 -18.29 9.62 13.08
CA ILE A 211 -19.57 9.36 12.37
C ILE A 211 -20.51 8.45 13.18
N THR A 212 -20.11 8.01 14.38
CA THR A 212 -20.98 7.26 15.29
C THR A 212 -22.05 8.17 15.90
N VAL A 213 -23.03 8.60 15.09
CA VAL A 213 -24.36 8.90 15.59
C VAL A 213 -24.84 7.57 16.15
N PRO A 214 -25.13 7.45 17.46
CA PRO A 214 -25.82 6.26 17.93
C PRO A 214 -27.15 6.26 17.19
N ALA A 215 -27.27 5.41 16.17
CA ALA A 215 -28.57 4.93 15.75
C ALA A 215 -29.07 4.21 17.00
N SER A 216 -29.81 4.93 17.86
CA SER A 216 -30.50 4.26 18.94
C SER A 216 -31.29 3.12 18.28
N PRO A 217 -31.40 1.95 18.92
CA PRO A 217 -32.15 0.84 18.34
C PRO A 217 -33.53 1.28 17.80
N ALA A 218 -34.14 2.29 18.41
CA ALA A 218 -35.36 2.93 17.93
C ALA A 218 -35.21 3.67 16.59
N ARG A 219 -34.14 4.44 16.35
CA ARG A 219 -33.89 5.10 15.05
C ARG A 219 -33.59 4.10 13.94
N TYR A 220 -32.82 3.05 14.23
CA TYR A 220 -32.55 1.98 13.27
C TYR A 220 -33.83 1.22 12.90
N ASN A 221 -34.63 0.83 13.90
CA ASN A 221 -35.90 0.14 13.67
C ASN A 221 -36.93 1.03 12.95
N ALA A 222 -36.97 2.34 13.24
CA ALA A 222 -37.84 3.28 12.53
C ALA A 222 -37.44 3.44 11.06
N ALA A 223 -36.14 3.50 10.75
CA ALA A 223 -35.65 3.55 9.37
C ALA A 223 -36.00 2.26 8.60
N LEU A 224 -35.80 1.09 9.21
CA LEU A 224 -36.18 -0.21 8.63
C LEU A 224 -37.69 -0.34 8.41
N GLN A 225 -38.51 0.19 9.32
CA GLN A 225 -39.96 0.24 9.15
C GLN A 225 -40.36 1.17 8.01
N ALA A 226 -39.75 2.35 7.90
CA ALA A 226 -40.01 3.29 6.81
C ALA A 226 -39.66 2.67 5.44
N GLU A 227 -38.50 2.01 5.33
CA GLU A 227 -38.08 1.31 4.09
C GLU A 227 -39.05 0.18 3.72
N ARG A 228 -39.53 -0.61 4.70
CA ARG A 228 -40.56 -1.64 4.44
C ARG A 228 -41.88 -1.05 3.96
N ILE A 229 -42.31 0.06 4.55
CA ILE A 229 -43.55 0.75 4.15
C ILE A 229 -43.41 1.26 2.72
N GLU A 230 -42.28 1.87 2.38
CA GLU A 230 -42.01 2.41 1.05
C GLU A 230 -41.89 1.30 -0.02
N ALA A 231 -41.17 0.21 0.28
CA ALA A 231 -41.12 -0.97 -0.58
C ALA A 231 -42.50 -1.63 -0.78
N SER A 232 -43.37 -1.59 0.24
CA SER A 232 -44.73 -2.11 0.12
C SER A 232 -45.62 -1.23 -0.76
N ARG A 233 -45.48 0.11 -0.67
CA ARG A 233 -46.17 1.06 -1.55
C ARG A 233 -45.74 0.89 -3.00
N ALA A 234 -44.43 0.79 -3.25
CA ALA A 234 -43.90 0.58 -4.59
C ALA A 234 -44.44 -0.72 -5.24
N ARG A 235 -44.59 -1.80 -4.46
CA ARG A 235 -45.19 -3.06 -4.96
C ARG A 235 -46.69 -2.95 -5.25
N MET A 236 -47.43 -2.17 -4.46
CA MET A 236 -48.85 -1.94 -4.71
C MET A 236 -49.08 -1.06 -5.95
N GLU A 237 -48.24 -0.06 -6.17
CA GLU A 237 -48.31 0.81 -7.35
C GLU A 237 -47.85 0.09 -8.64
N GLN A 238 -46.98 -0.91 -8.52
CA GLN A 238 -46.47 -1.71 -9.65
C GLN A 238 -47.23 -3.01 -9.90
N SER A 239 -48.49 -3.15 -9.44
CA SER A 239 -49.37 -4.24 -9.86
C SER A 239 -50.40 -3.80 -10.92
N PRO A 240 -50.00 -3.43 -12.15
CA PRO A 240 -50.84 -3.73 -13.30
C PRO A 240 -50.73 -5.24 -13.56
N THR A 241 -51.87 -5.88 -13.79
CA THR A 241 -52.03 -7.28 -14.21
C THR A 241 -50.91 -7.76 -15.14
N LEU A 242 -49.89 -8.44 -14.59
CA LEU A 242 -48.81 -9.04 -15.36
C LEU A 242 -49.29 -10.34 -16.00
N GLN A 243 -49.64 -10.27 -17.28
CA GLN A 243 -49.68 -11.44 -18.14
C GLN A 243 -48.24 -11.95 -18.32
N VAL A 244 -47.99 -13.16 -17.83
CA VAL A 244 -46.69 -13.84 -17.98
C VAL A 244 -46.54 -14.27 -19.44
N VAL A 245 -45.78 -13.51 -20.22
CA VAL A 245 -45.28 -13.94 -21.52
C VAL A 245 -43.91 -14.55 -21.30
N VAL A 246 -43.83 -15.88 -21.33
CA VAL A 246 -42.57 -16.62 -21.33
C VAL A 246 -42.01 -16.61 -22.75
N THR A 247 -41.01 -15.78 -23.00
CA THR A 247 -40.22 -15.88 -24.23
C THR A 247 -39.10 -16.91 -24.01
N PRO A 248 -39.07 -18.03 -24.76
CA PRO A 248 -37.97 -18.99 -24.66
C PRO A 248 -36.67 -18.33 -25.13
N LEU A 249 -35.64 -18.43 -24.29
CA LEU A 249 -34.28 -18.01 -24.61
C LEU A 249 -33.66 -19.06 -25.55
N ASN A 250 -33.60 -18.77 -26.85
CA ASN A 250 -32.79 -19.55 -27.78
C ASN A 250 -31.32 -19.15 -27.61
N VAL A 251 -30.50 -20.11 -27.19
CA VAL A 251 -29.03 -19.99 -27.16
C VAL A 251 -28.51 -20.59 -28.45
N ASP A 252 -28.02 -19.75 -29.37
CA ASP A 252 -27.37 -20.20 -30.60
C ASP A 252 -25.99 -20.81 -30.28
N GLU A 253 -25.79 -22.05 -30.70
CA GLU A 253 -24.54 -22.83 -30.59
C GLU A 253 -23.49 -22.31 -31.60
N GLY A 254 -22.91 -21.12 -31.34
CA GLY A 254 -21.93 -20.47 -32.23
C GLY A 254 -20.51 -20.31 -31.66
N GLY A 255 -20.17 -20.98 -30.56
CA GLY A 255 -18.89 -20.78 -29.87
C GLY A 255 -17.90 -21.92 -30.09
N SER A 256 -16.77 -21.64 -30.76
CA SER A 256 -15.60 -22.54 -30.79
C SER A 256 -15.22 -22.96 -29.37
N GLN A 257 -14.93 -24.25 -29.17
CA GLN A 257 -14.61 -24.84 -27.87
C GLN A 257 -13.49 -24.04 -27.18
N ARG A 258 -13.87 -23.23 -26.19
CA ARG A 258 -12.91 -22.67 -25.24
C ARG A 258 -12.56 -23.79 -24.28
N SER A 259 -11.33 -24.29 -24.34
CA SER A 259 -10.83 -25.14 -23.25
C SER A 259 -10.79 -24.27 -22.00
N ILE A 260 -11.66 -24.56 -21.03
CA ILE A 260 -11.57 -23.94 -19.70
C ILE A 260 -10.26 -24.43 -19.10
N THR A 261 -9.24 -23.58 -19.14
CA THR A 261 -8.01 -23.85 -18.40
C THR A 261 -8.28 -23.54 -16.93
N THR A 262 -7.64 -24.24 -16.00
CA THR A 262 -7.78 -23.99 -14.55
C THR A 262 -7.13 -22.67 -14.09
N ARG A 263 -6.63 -21.86 -15.03
CA ARG A 263 -5.87 -20.63 -14.77
C ARG A 263 -6.43 -19.49 -15.64
N PRO A 264 -7.21 -18.55 -15.06
CA PRO A 264 -7.82 -17.44 -15.79
C PRO A 264 -6.84 -16.57 -16.58
N GLU A 265 -5.57 -16.52 -16.16
CA GLU A 265 -4.50 -15.82 -16.87
C GLU A 265 -4.09 -16.45 -18.23
N ASP A 266 -4.42 -17.72 -18.47
CA ASP A 266 -4.08 -18.43 -19.72
C ASP A 266 -5.15 -18.25 -20.81
N ASP A 267 -6.38 -17.83 -20.45
CA ASP A 267 -7.54 -17.72 -21.36
C ASP A 267 -7.44 -16.55 -22.37
N PHE A 268 -6.51 -15.61 -22.18
CA PHE A 268 -6.31 -14.44 -23.05
C PHE A 268 -4.93 -14.38 -23.70
N MET A 269 -4.07 -15.36 -23.46
CA MET A 269 -2.77 -15.42 -24.13
C MET A 269 -3.00 -15.98 -25.55
N LEU A 270 -2.80 -15.15 -26.57
CA LEU A 270 -2.69 -15.61 -27.96
C LEU A 270 -1.78 -16.85 -27.97
N ALA A 271 -2.36 -18.00 -28.32
CA ALA A 271 -1.64 -19.23 -28.56
C ALA A 271 -0.80 -19.09 -29.84
N THR A 272 0.16 -18.16 -29.84
CA THR A 272 1.35 -18.35 -30.65
C THR A 272 1.92 -19.67 -30.18
N ASP A 273 1.76 -20.70 -31.01
CA ASP A 273 2.17 -22.07 -30.74
C ASP A 273 3.57 -22.04 -30.09
N ASP A 274 3.69 -22.39 -28.81
CA ASP A 274 4.99 -22.44 -28.09
C ASP A 274 6.02 -23.31 -28.84
N LYS A 275 5.56 -24.11 -29.80
CA LYS A 275 6.33 -24.92 -30.74
C LYS A 275 7.23 -24.08 -31.67
N THR A 276 6.86 -22.86 -32.05
CA THR A 276 7.63 -22.03 -32.98
C THR A 276 8.53 -21.01 -32.27
N ASN A 277 8.46 -20.90 -30.95
CA ASN A 277 9.29 -19.95 -30.20
C ASN A 277 10.76 -20.43 -30.16
N PRO A 278 11.74 -19.62 -30.62
CA PRO A 278 13.16 -20.00 -30.59
C PRO A 278 13.66 -20.27 -29.16
N ASN A 279 13.01 -19.70 -28.14
CA ASN A 279 13.36 -19.87 -26.73
C ASN A 279 12.58 -20.98 -26.01
N ARG A 280 11.95 -21.91 -26.74
CA ARG A 280 11.09 -22.97 -26.17
C ARG A 280 11.76 -23.77 -25.05
N GLN A 281 13.04 -24.09 -25.18
CA GLN A 281 13.77 -24.88 -24.17
C GLN A 281 13.84 -24.15 -22.82
N ALA A 282 14.14 -22.85 -22.82
CA ALA A 282 14.20 -22.03 -21.61
C ALA A 282 12.80 -21.89 -20.96
N ILE A 283 11.76 -21.70 -21.77
CA ILE A 283 10.37 -21.65 -21.28
C ILE A 283 9.96 -22.99 -20.64
N ALA A 284 10.34 -24.11 -21.25
CA ALA A 284 10.06 -25.45 -20.72
C ALA A 284 10.85 -25.74 -19.43
N GLU A 285 12.07 -25.23 -19.30
CA GLU A 285 12.85 -25.33 -18.06
C GLU A 285 12.22 -24.53 -16.92
N LEU A 286 11.91 -23.25 -17.14
CA LEU A 286 11.22 -22.41 -16.14
C LEU A 286 9.88 -23.02 -15.72
N THR A 287 9.13 -23.58 -16.67
CA THR A 287 7.85 -24.25 -16.36
C THR A 287 8.04 -25.48 -15.48
N ARG A 288 9.08 -26.29 -15.72
CA ARG A 288 9.43 -27.43 -14.85
C ARG A 288 9.84 -26.96 -13.45
N GLN A 289 10.66 -25.92 -13.34
CA GLN A 289 11.10 -25.36 -12.06
C GLN A 289 9.92 -24.80 -11.25
N ILE A 290 9.01 -24.04 -11.90
CA ILE A 290 7.78 -23.56 -11.27
C ILE A 290 6.96 -24.73 -10.72
N GLY A 291 6.77 -25.80 -11.50
CA GLY A 291 6.06 -27.00 -11.07
C GLY A 291 6.70 -27.69 -9.85
N GLN A 292 8.04 -27.72 -9.77
CA GLN A 292 8.75 -28.26 -8.60
C GLN A 292 8.49 -27.44 -7.34
N TYR A 293 8.54 -26.10 -7.43
CA TYR A 293 8.24 -25.23 -6.29
C TYR A 293 6.76 -25.28 -5.89
N GLU A 294 5.82 -25.33 -6.85
CA GLU A 294 4.40 -25.52 -6.55
C GLU A 294 4.15 -26.86 -5.82
N GLY A 295 4.86 -27.92 -6.21
CA GLY A 295 4.85 -29.22 -5.50
C GLY A 295 5.39 -29.11 -4.08
N ALA A 296 6.52 -28.42 -3.88
CA ALA A 296 7.12 -28.20 -2.56
C ALA A 296 6.20 -27.37 -1.64
N ILE A 297 5.54 -26.34 -2.16
CA ILE A 297 4.55 -25.55 -1.41
C ILE A 297 3.40 -26.45 -0.94
N LYS A 298 2.81 -27.27 -1.81
CA LYS A 298 1.73 -28.19 -1.41
C LYS A 298 2.15 -29.16 -0.31
N GLN A 299 3.38 -29.65 -0.34
CA GLN A 299 3.91 -30.52 0.73
C GLN A 299 4.05 -29.76 2.05
N LEU A 300 4.63 -28.55 2.02
CA LEU A 300 4.74 -27.69 3.21
C LEU A 300 3.37 -27.30 3.78
N GLU A 301 2.41 -26.96 2.93
CA GLU A 301 1.04 -26.65 3.34
C GLU A 301 0.34 -27.86 3.97
N THR A 302 0.60 -29.07 3.47
CA THR A 302 0.09 -30.31 4.06
C THR A 302 0.69 -30.54 5.45
N GLN A 303 2.00 -30.32 5.60
CA GLN A 303 2.69 -30.40 6.90
C GLN A 303 2.15 -29.35 7.88
N LEU A 304 1.92 -28.11 7.43
CA LEU A 304 1.35 -27.02 8.24
C LEU A 304 -0.05 -27.32 8.82
N ARG A 305 -0.78 -28.30 8.26
CA ARG A 305 -2.07 -28.76 8.81
C ARG A 305 -1.91 -29.69 10.02
N ASP A 306 -0.72 -30.24 10.25
CA ASP A 306 -0.44 -31.06 11.44
C ASP A 306 -0.53 -30.19 12.72
N GLN A 307 -1.37 -30.65 13.65
CA GLN A 307 -1.60 -29.97 14.93
C GLN A 307 -0.43 -30.13 15.90
N ASN A 308 0.46 -31.11 15.68
CA ASN A 308 1.58 -31.40 16.56
C ASN A 308 2.84 -30.54 16.28
N LEU A 309 2.79 -29.65 15.29
CA LEU A 309 3.91 -28.76 14.98
C LEU A 309 4.12 -27.69 16.06
N ASN A 310 5.35 -27.58 16.56
CA ASN A 310 5.75 -26.48 17.45
C ASN A 310 5.59 -25.12 16.71
N PRO A 311 5.15 -24.04 17.40
CA PRO A 311 5.07 -22.69 16.84
C PRO A 311 6.30 -22.23 16.03
N PHE A 312 7.52 -22.57 16.45
CA PHE A 312 8.74 -22.20 15.74
C PHE A 312 8.87 -22.91 14.38
N GLN A 313 8.59 -24.22 14.35
CA GLN A 313 8.61 -24.99 13.09
C GLN A 313 7.55 -24.49 12.13
N ARG A 314 6.36 -24.15 12.66
CA ARG A 314 5.27 -23.55 11.87
C ARG A 314 5.67 -22.21 11.27
N ALA A 315 6.35 -21.35 12.02
CA ALA A 315 6.85 -20.07 11.53
C ALA A 315 7.97 -20.22 10.48
N ASP A 316 8.85 -21.22 10.64
CA ASP A 316 9.87 -21.54 9.62
C ASP A 316 9.24 -22.04 8.32
N MET A 317 8.30 -22.98 8.41
CA MET A 317 7.58 -23.50 7.24
C MET A 317 6.81 -22.42 6.49
N LYS A 318 6.14 -21.51 7.21
CA LYS A 318 5.47 -20.35 6.58
C LYS A 318 6.45 -19.47 5.81
N ARG A 319 7.62 -19.16 6.39
CA ARG A 319 8.66 -18.38 5.70
C ARG A 319 9.17 -19.09 4.44
N ARG A 320 9.32 -20.42 4.47
CA ARG A 320 9.70 -21.20 3.28
C ARG A 320 8.63 -21.16 2.19
N VAL A 321 7.34 -21.24 2.56
CA VAL A 321 6.23 -21.09 1.61
C VAL A 321 6.27 -19.70 0.95
N GLU A 322 6.42 -18.64 1.73
CA GLU A 322 6.54 -17.27 1.21
C GLU A 322 7.74 -17.11 0.28
N GLN A 323 8.89 -17.70 0.63
CA GLN A 323 10.09 -17.67 -0.20
C GLN A 323 9.86 -18.38 -1.55
N PHE A 324 9.26 -19.57 -1.56
CA PHE A 324 8.94 -20.28 -2.80
C PHE A 324 7.91 -19.54 -3.66
N GLN A 325 6.92 -18.89 -3.05
CA GLN A 325 5.96 -18.04 -3.77
C GLN A 325 6.65 -16.86 -4.46
N GLN A 326 7.60 -16.20 -3.78
CA GLN A 326 8.39 -15.12 -4.39
C GLN A 326 9.24 -15.62 -5.57
N SER A 327 9.89 -16.78 -5.43
CA SER A 327 10.64 -17.40 -6.53
C SER A 327 9.74 -17.76 -7.72
N ILE A 328 8.55 -18.31 -7.49
CA ILE A 328 7.56 -18.60 -8.54
C ILE A 328 7.18 -17.34 -9.30
N ASN A 329 6.91 -16.24 -8.59
CA ASN A 329 6.55 -14.97 -9.24
C ASN A 329 7.69 -14.44 -10.11
N GLY A 330 8.93 -14.48 -9.62
CA GLY A 330 10.11 -14.09 -10.40
C GLY A 330 10.29 -14.93 -11.67
N MET A 331 10.15 -16.26 -11.58
CA MET A 331 10.25 -17.15 -12.74
C MET A 331 9.08 -16.95 -13.72
N LYS A 332 7.87 -16.66 -13.25
CA LYS A 332 6.72 -16.34 -14.12
C LYS A 332 6.97 -15.07 -14.92
N ASP A 333 7.53 -14.04 -14.29
CA ASP A 333 7.90 -12.79 -14.96
C ASP A 333 9.03 -12.99 -15.98
N GLU A 334 10.05 -13.77 -15.62
CA GLU A 334 11.14 -14.13 -16.53
C GLU A 334 10.62 -14.91 -17.74
N ARG A 335 9.76 -15.91 -17.51
CA ARG A 335 9.09 -16.67 -18.58
C ARG A 335 8.31 -15.74 -19.52
N ARG A 336 7.60 -14.75 -18.97
CA ARG A 336 6.87 -13.75 -19.78
C ARG A 336 7.84 -12.91 -20.63
N LYS A 337 8.95 -12.44 -20.07
CA LYS A 337 9.98 -11.68 -20.81
C LYS A 337 10.60 -12.49 -21.94
N ILE A 338 10.96 -13.76 -21.69
CA ILE A 338 11.53 -14.65 -22.72
C ILE A 338 10.53 -14.88 -23.85
N ARG A 339 9.24 -15.04 -23.52
CA ARG A 339 8.18 -15.22 -24.52
C ARG A 339 8.03 -13.99 -25.41
N VAL A 340 8.03 -12.78 -24.85
CA VAL A 340 7.94 -11.52 -25.61
C VAL A 340 9.14 -11.37 -26.56
N LYS A 341 10.37 -11.58 -26.06
CA LYS A 341 11.58 -11.54 -26.90
C LYS A 341 11.56 -12.54 -28.06
N GLY A 342 11.01 -13.73 -27.82
CA GLY A 342 10.87 -14.74 -28.88
C GLY A 342 9.89 -14.33 -29.99
N VAL A 343 8.84 -13.58 -29.65
CA VAL A 343 7.87 -13.05 -30.64
C VAL A 343 8.48 -11.90 -31.44
N GLU A 344 9.21 -11.00 -30.78
CA GLU A 344 9.93 -9.89 -31.44
C GLU A 344 10.92 -10.40 -32.49
N ALA A 345 11.70 -11.44 -32.15
CA ALA A 345 12.66 -12.06 -33.08
C ALA A 345 11.98 -12.64 -34.35
N LEU A 346 10.80 -13.25 -34.21
CA LEU A 346 10.05 -13.79 -35.36
C LEU A 346 9.41 -12.68 -36.22
N GLY A 347 9.07 -11.53 -35.63
CA GLY A 347 8.57 -10.36 -36.34
C GLY A 347 9.64 -9.67 -37.20
N GLU A 348 10.89 -9.63 -36.73
CA GLU A 348 12.01 -9.05 -37.48
C GLU A 348 12.38 -9.88 -38.71
N GLU A 349 12.38 -11.22 -38.60
CA GLU A 349 12.69 -12.11 -39.75
C GLU A 349 11.62 -12.04 -40.85
N THR A 350 10.34 -11.87 -40.49
CA THR A 350 9.25 -11.77 -41.46
C THR A 350 9.18 -10.40 -42.15
N SER A 351 9.60 -9.32 -41.46
CA SER A 351 9.70 -7.98 -42.06
C SER A 351 10.87 -7.85 -43.05
N ALA A 352 11.93 -8.66 -42.92
CA ALA A 352 13.06 -8.63 -43.84
C ALA A 352 12.80 -9.39 -45.16
N ALA A 353 11.84 -10.33 -45.18
CA ALA A 353 11.55 -11.18 -46.32
C ALA A 353 10.53 -10.60 -47.32
N THR A 354 9.92 -9.44 -47.03
CA THR A 354 8.79 -8.90 -47.81
C THR A 354 9.14 -7.83 -48.85
N ASP A 355 10.42 -7.55 -49.13
CA ASP A 355 10.80 -6.55 -50.13
C ASP A 355 11.82 -7.02 -51.19
N PRO A 356 11.40 -7.86 -52.16
CA PRO A 356 12.08 -7.89 -53.45
C PRO A 356 11.10 -7.91 -54.62
N LEU A 357 10.25 -6.88 -54.81
CA LEU A 357 9.36 -6.86 -55.98
C LEU A 357 9.06 -5.52 -56.65
N ASP A 358 9.78 -4.43 -56.33
CA ASP A 358 9.50 -3.12 -56.95
C ASP A 358 10.67 -2.46 -57.70
N LYS A 359 11.41 -3.23 -58.51
CA LYS A 359 12.35 -2.69 -59.51
C LYS A 359 12.29 -3.42 -60.86
N ALA A 360 11.11 -3.53 -61.46
CA ALA A 360 10.98 -3.78 -62.89
C ALA A 360 10.63 -2.47 -63.61
N LYS A 361 11.65 -1.70 -64.02
CA LYS A 361 11.47 -0.58 -64.95
C LYS A 361 11.11 -1.13 -66.33
N PRO A 362 10.04 -0.65 -66.99
CA PRO A 362 9.80 -0.98 -68.40
C PRO A 362 10.79 -0.20 -69.27
N ASN A 363 11.61 -0.92 -70.05
CA ASN A 363 12.40 -0.32 -71.14
C ASN A 363 11.44 0.20 -72.22
N LYS A 364 11.65 1.45 -72.64
CA LYS A 364 11.16 2.01 -73.91
C LYS A 364 12.35 2.34 -74.78
#